data_AF-A0A7G8Q4T8-F1
#
_entry.id   AF-A0A7G8Q4T8-F1
#
_cell.length_a   1.000
_cell.length_b   1.000
_cell.length_c   1.000
_cell.angle_alpha   90.00
_cell.angle_beta   90.00
_cell.angle_gamma   90.00
#
_symmetry.space_group_name_H-M   'P 1'
#
loop_
_entity.id
_entity.type
_entity.pdbx_description
1 polymer ?
#
loop_
_entity_poly.entity_id
_entity_poly.type
_entity_poly.pdbx_seq_one_letter_code
_entity_poly.pdbx_strand_id
1 'polypeptide(L)'
;MRTKILALVLRAEHALLALLCASVAGCSLPPSIPVMGAYFPGWLFCMTGGLVLTLLVRAMLVHAGKPRVLGPPVILYSALYALFSLLFWLIFF
;
A
#
# COMPACT_ATOMS: atom_id res chain seq x y z
N MET A 1 27.13 -28.90 19.63
CA MET A 1 26.56 -27.58 20.04
C MET A 1 26.84 -26.46 19.02
N ARG A 2 28.10 -26.25 18.58
CA ARG A 2 28.47 -25.18 17.63
C ARG A 2 27.75 -25.19 16.27
N THR A 3 27.38 -26.37 15.76
CA THR A 3 26.67 -26.54 14.48
C THR A 3 25.23 -26.03 14.49
N LYS A 4 24.53 -26.12 15.63
CA LYS A 4 23.16 -25.60 15.79
C LYS A 4 23.15 -24.06 15.86
N ILE A 5 24.18 -23.47 16.46
CA ILE A 5 24.34 -22.01 16.57
C ILE A 5 24.63 -21.42 15.19
N LEU A 6 25.54 -22.03 14.41
CA LEU A 6 25.80 -21.60 13.03
C LEU A 6 24.55 -21.67 12.15
N ALA A 7 23.75 -22.73 12.27
CA ALA A 7 22.51 -22.88 11.51
C ALA A 7 21.42 -21.87 11.90
N LEU A 8 21.36 -21.45 13.18
CA LEU A 8 20.45 -20.41 13.65
C LEU A 8 20.86 -19.02 13.16
N VAL A 9 22.15 -18.69 13.22
CA VAL A 9 22.68 -17.42 12.70
C VAL A 9 22.44 -17.33 11.20
N LEU A 10 22.74 -18.40 10.45
CA LEU A 10 22.50 -18.42 9.00
C LEU A 10 21.02 -18.20 8.67
N ARG A 11 20.08 -18.84 9.37
CA ARG A 11 18.63 -18.64 9.15
C ARG A 11 18.16 -17.23 9.49
N ALA A 12 18.73 -16.61 10.52
CA ALA A 12 18.40 -15.24 10.92
C ALA A 12 18.84 -14.22 9.86
N GLU A 13 20.03 -14.38 9.26
CA GLU A 13 20.50 -13.51 8.18
C GLU A 13 19.65 -13.66 6.90
N HIS A 14 19.26 -14.89 6.54
CA HIS A 14 18.34 -15.12 5.43
C HIS A 14 16.95 -14.54 5.69
N ALA A 15 16.44 -14.62 6.92
CA ALA A 15 15.15 -14.02 7.28
C ALA A 15 15.20 -12.49 7.24
N LEU A 16 16.29 -11.89 7.70
CA LEU A 16 16.50 -10.44 7.64
C LEU A 16 16.64 -9.96 6.18
N LEU A 17 17.40 -10.67 5.36
CA LEU A 17 17.52 -10.41 3.92
C LEU A 17 16.19 -10.58 3.20
N ALA A 18 15.39 -11.60 3.54
CA ALA A 18 14.06 -11.77 2.96
C ALA A 18 13.11 -10.63 3.34
N LEU A 19 13.18 -10.14 4.59
CA LEU A 19 12.39 -9.00 5.05
C LEU A 19 12.80 -7.68 4.37
N LEU A 20 14.11 -7.48 4.15
CA LEU A 20 14.67 -6.35 3.41
C LEU A 20 14.34 -6.41 1.91
N CYS A 21 14.39 -7.60 1.30
CA CYS A 21 13.98 -7.77 -0.09
C CYS A 21 12.47 -7.57 -0.25
N ALA A 22 11.66 -8.04 0.70
CA ALA A 22 10.22 -7.82 0.69
C ALA A 22 9.86 -6.34 0.85
N SER A 23 10.64 -5.56 1.61
CA SER A 23 10.39 -4.11 1.76
C SER A 23 10.77 -3.31 0.51
N VAL A 24 11.73 -3.76 -0.29
CA VAL A 24 12.13 -3.10 -1.55
C VAL A 24 11.44 -3.67 -2.80
N ALA A 25 10.69 -4.78 -2.67
CA ALA A 25 10.00 -5.42 -3.80
C ALA A 25 9.02 -4.48 -4.52
N GLY A 26 8.52 -3.44 -3.84
CA GLY A 26 7.68 -2.39 -4.44
C GLY A 26 8.45 -1.33 -5.25
N CYS A 27 9.78 -1.29 -5.21
CA CYS A 27 10.62 -0.39 -6.00
C CYS A 27 10.92 -0.95 -7.40
N SER A 28 9.89 -1.48 -8.08
CA SER A 28 9.97 -1.86 -9.49
C SER A 28 9.55 -0.67 -10.38
N LEU A 29 10.02 -0.67 -11.63
CA LEU A 29 9.62 0.37 -12.58
C LEU A 29 8.10 0.28 -12.80
N PRO A 30 7.32 1.34 -12.54
CA PRO A 30 5.87 1.25 -12.61
C PRO A 30 5.48 0.90 -14.05
N PRO A 31 4.61 -0.10 -14.25
CA PRO A 31 4.18 -0.48 -15.58
C PRO A 31 3.46 0.71 -16.23
N SER A 32 3.88 1.02 -17.44
CA SER A 32 3.29 2.06 -18.26
C SER A 32 2.13 1.47 -19.04
N ILE A 33 0.93 2.01 -18.83
CA ILE A 33 -0.27 1.60 -19.52
C ILE A 33 -0.50 2.59 -20.67
N PRO A 34 -0.53 2.12 -21.94
CA PRO A 34 -0.81 2.99 -23.06
C PRO A 34 -2.31 3.37 -23.06
N VAL A 35 -2.61 4.67 -22.97
CA VAL A 35 -3.98 5.21 -23.08
C VAL A 35 -3.98 6.34 -24.10
N MET A 36 -4.76 6.18 -25.17
CA MET A 36 -4.94 7.21 -26.22
C MET A 36 -3.62 7.77 -26.81
N GLY A 37 -2.57 6.93 -26.92
CA GLY A 37 -1.26 7.35 -27.45
C GLY A 37 -0.33 8.00 -26.42
N ALA A 38 -0.74 8.12 -25.16
CA ALA A 38 0.11 8.55 -24.05
C ALA A 38 0.36 7.41 -23.06
N TYR A 39 1.55 7.35 -22.47
CA TYR A 39 1.93 6.35 -21.48
C TYR A 39 1.69 6.88 -20.07
N PHE A 40 0.65 6.37 -19.39
CA PHE A 40 0.37 6.73 -18.01
C PHE A 40 0.89 5.65 -17.06
N PRO A 41 1.50 6.03 -15.93
CA PRO A 41 2.02 5.06 -15.00
C PRO A 41 0.89 4.43 -14.16
N GLY A 42 0.99 3.13 -13.88
CA GLY A 42 -0.04 2.36 -13.17
C GLY A 42 -0.50 2.95 -11.84
N TRP A 43 0.43 3.57 -11.09
CA TRP A 43 0.15 4.20 -9.80
C TRP A 43 -0.90 5.31 -9.84
N LEU A 44 -1.03 5.99 -10.98
CA LEU A 44 -1.98 7.08 -11.16
C LEU A 44 -3.43 6.53 -11.15
N PHE A 45 -3.64 5.35 -11.74
CA PHE A 45 -4.91 4.65 -11.68
C PHE A 45 -5.23 4.12 -10.28
N CYS A 46 -4.23 3.58 -9.58
CA CYS A 46 -4.39 3.14 -8.18
C CYS A 46 -4.78 4.28 -7.25
N MET A 47 -4.11 5.44 -7.39
CA MET A 47 -4.43 6.67 -6.65
C MET A 47 -5.86 7.13 -6.96
N THR A 48 -6.26 7.12 -8.23
CA THR A 48 -7.62 7.51 -8.64
C THR A 48 -8.67 6.58 -8.02
N GLY A 49 -8.47 5.26 -8.09
CA GLY A 49 -9.36 4.26 -7.48
C GLY A 49 -9.42 4.38 -5.94
N GLY A 50 -8.25 4.55 -5.30
CA GLY A 50 -8.15 4.79 -3.87
C GLY A 50 -8.90 6.05 -3.44
N LEU A 51 -8.83 7.14 -4.22
CA LEU A 51 -9.52 8.40 -3.94
C LEU A 51 -11.03 8.20 -3.93
N VAL A 52 -11.56 7.57 -4.98
CA VAL A 52 -12.99 7.29 -5.12
C VAL A 52 -13.49 6.47 -3.92
N LEU A 53 -12.74 5.45 -3.50
CA LEU A 53 -13.11 4.61 -2.37
C LEU A 53 -13.05 5.36 -1.03
N THR A 54 -12.03 6.19 -0.80
CA THR A 54 -11.96 7.06 0.40
C THR A 54 -13.12 8.05 0.45
N LEU A 55 -13.49 8.65 -0.68
CA LEU A 55 -14.64 9.57 -0.77
C LEU A 55 -15.96 8.84 -0.49
N LEU A 56 -16.13 7.61 -1.00
CA LEU A 56 -17.28 6.76 -0.69
C LEU A 56 -17.37 6.48 0.82
N VAL A 57 -16.27 6.05 1.45
CA VAL A 57 -16.24 5.82 2.91
C VAL A 57 -16.57 7.09 3.68
N ARG A 58 -16.00 8.23 3.28
CA ARG A 58 -16.30 9.53 3.89
C ARG A 58 -17.78 9.90 3.75
N ALA A 59 -18.37 9.69 2.57
CA ALA A 59 -19.79 9.96 2.33
C ALA A 59 -20.68 9.08 3.21
N MET A 60 -20.36 7.78 3.35
CA MET A 60 -21.07 6.86 4.23
C MET A 60 -20.97 7.28 5.70
N LEU A 61 -19.79 7.72 6.16
CA LEU A 61 -19.60 8.21 7.54
C LEU A 61 -20.40 9.48 7.84
N VAL A 62 -20.44 10.40 6.89
CA VAL A 62 -21.23 11.64 7.00
C VAL A 62 -22.73 11.30 7.04
N HIS A 63 -23.18 10.38 6.18
CA HIS A 63 -24.56 9.93 6.17
C HIS A 63 -24.97 9.20 7.46
N ALA A 64 -24.04 8.45 8.07
CA ALA A 64 -24.25 7.75 9.34
C ALA A 64 -24.28 8.67 10.59
N GLY A 65 -24.21 10.00 10.42
CA GLY A 65 -24.38 10.95 11.52
C GLY A 65 -23.23 10.96 12.54
N LYS A 66 -22.06 10.40 12.21
CA LYS A 66 -20.84 10.42 13.04
C LYS A 66 -19.71 11.24 12.41
N PRO A 67 -19.87 12.55 12.17
CA PRO A 67 -18.81 13.38 11.59
C PRO A 67 -17.62 13.62 12.53
N ARG A 68 -17.73 13.29 13.83
CA ARG A 68 -16.76 13.69 14.88
C ARG A 68 -16.18 12.57 15.73
N VAL A 69 -16.40 11.29 15.38
CA VAL A 69 -16.01 10.19 16.28
C VAL A 69 -14.51 9.83 16.21
N LEU A 70 -13.77 10.26 15.18
CA LEU A 70 -12.38 9.82 14.99
C LEU A 70 -11.43 11.01 14.74
N GLY A 71 -10.74 11.45 15.79
CA GLY A 71 -9.47 12.20 15.73
C GLY A 71 -9.38 13.38 14.73
N PRO A 72 -8.16 13.78 14.34
CA PRO A 72 -7.94 14.76 13.27
C PRO A 72 -8.37 14.11 11.93
N PRO A 73 -9.46 14.58 11.28
CA PRO A 73 -10.03 13.90 10.12
C PRO A 73 -9.05 13.83 8.94
N VAL A 74 -8.18 14.83 8.81
CA VAL A 74 -7.17 14.89 7.74
C VAL A 74 -6.25 13.68 7.76
N ILE A 75 -5.79 13.25 8.93
CA ILE A 75 -4.86 12.12 9.10
C ILE A 75 -5.57 10.79 8.79
N LEU A 76 -6.81 10.64 9.25
CA LEU A 76 -7.58 9.42 9.02
C LEU A 76 -7.87 9.21 7.53
N TYR A 77 -8.35 10.25 6.84
CA TYR A 77 -8.70 10.14 5.43
C TYR A 77 -7.45 10.01 4.55
N SER A 78 -6.34 10.67 4.87
CA SER A 78 -5.09 10.49 4.13
C SER A 78 -4.49 9.10 4.33
N ALA A 79 -4.56 8.55 5.55
CA ALA A 79 -4.15 7.16 5.81
C ALA A 79 -5.07 6.16 5.08
N LEU A 80 -6.39 6.36 5.08
CA LEU A 80 -7.33 5.53 4.31
C LEU A 80 -7.03 5.59 2.81
N TYR A 81 -6.77 6.77 2.29
CA TYR A 81 -6.41 6.99 0.90
C TYR A 81 -5.14 6.25 0.51
N ALA A 82 -4.08 6.40 1.30
CA ALA A 82 -2.84 5.66 1.11
C ALA A 82 -3.09 4.14 1.14
N LEU A 83 -3.82 3.66 2.15
CA LEU A 83 -4.15 2.23 2.32
C LEU A 83 -4.89 1.69 1.09
N PHE A 84 -5.94 2.36 0.62
CA PHE A 84 -6.69 1.91 -0.54
C PHE A 84 -5.89 1.99 -1.84
N SER A 85 -5.07 3.03 -2.02
CA SER A 85 -4.19 3.14 -3.19
C SER A 85 -3.15 2.00 -3.20
N LEU A 86 -2.59 1.65 -2.03
CA LEU A 86 -1.67 0.52 -1.87
C LEU A 86 -2.37 -0.83 -2.08
N LEU A 87 -3.60 -0.99 -1.58
CA LEU A 87 -4.39 -2.21 -1.77
C LEU A 87 -4.71 -2.44 -3.25
N PHE A 88 -5.15 -1.38 -3.95
CA PHE A 88 -5.37 -1.42 -5.38
C PHE A 88 -4.08 -1.76 -6.12
N TRP A 89 -2.97 -1.13 -5.76
CA TRP A 89 -1.68 -1.46 -6.36
C TRP A 89 -1.38 -2.95 -6.23
N LEU A 90 -1.42 -3.51 -5.01
CA LEU A 90 -1.08 -4.91 -4.74
C LEU A 90 -2.01 -5.94 -5.41
N ILE A 91 -3.26 -5.55 -5.71
CA ILE A 91 -4.23 -6.42 -6.39
C ILE A 91 -3.98 -6.45 -7.90
N PHE A 92 -3.53 -5.35 -8.48
CA PHE A 92 -3.40 -5.19 -9.94
C PHE A 92 -1.95 -5.32 -10.46
N PHE A 93 -0.93 -5.15 -9.61
CA PHE A 93 0.49 -5.19 -9.93
C PHE A 93 1.27 -6.07 -8.94
#